data_AF-A0A2P1G3V6-F1
#
_entry.id   AF-A0A2P1G3V6-F1
#
_cell.length_a   1.000
_cell.length_b   1.000
_cell.length_c   1.000
_cell.angle_alpha   90.00
_cell.angle_beta   90.00
_cell.angle_gamma   90.00
#
_symmetry.space_group_name_H-M   'P 1'
#
loop_
_entity.id
_entity.type
_entity.pdbx_description
1 polymer ?
#
loop_
_entity_poly.entity_id
_entity_poly.type
_entity_poly.pdbx_seq_one_letter_code
_entity_poly.pdbx_strand_id
1 'polypeptide(L)'
;MNKKQFMILIICVLLIALAVVSFVYIRQTNLLIEEARRIKYLEDQLRETEREKNEIEEAKRKDEKDDEESKKYSDLYVAMADKLGISLKSDRKKAMVVPLGSAYDEETLKEVLSKLKLWSSEYYDVNDINKLLVLAKDEEANNTYLMAQEFYIVIPKYRAAKVSLKELELLDTGKLSPVKNDFLDGKSFTGPVLICQNISDIAPNGEISITGEDRELKFSPFVSLKDGELILPDEVYNVYGALDMKKYDKNNYDKDLFNEIKAYFYNY
;
A
#
# COMPACT_ATOMS: atom_id res chain seq x y z
N MET A 1 -88.06 -19.32 57.42
CA MET A 1 -87.06 -18.31 56.99
C MET A 1 -87.80 -17.09 56.46
N ASN A 2 -87.53 -15.88 56.98
CA ASN A 2 -88.23 -14.67 56.53
C ASN A 2 -87.78 -14.28 55.11
N LYS A 3 -88.67 -13.74 54.27
CA LYS A 3 -88.35 -13.34 52.87
C LYS A 3 -87.06 -12.52 52.74
N LYS A 4 -86.76 -11.65 53.72
CA LYS A 4 -85.50 -10.90 53.79
C LYS A 4 -84.26 -11.79 53.94
N GLN A 5 -84.30 -12.82 54.80
CA GLN A 5 -83.17 -13.74 54.99
C GLN A 5 -82.90 -14.59 53.74
N PHE A 6 -83.95 -15.02 53.03
CA PHE A 6 -83.80 -15.75 51.77
C PHE A 6 -83.17 -14.88 50.67
N MET A 7 -83.61 -13.63 50.56
CA MET A 7 -83.09 -12.67 49.60
C MET A 7 -81.62 -12.33 49.87
N ILE A 8 -81.24 -12.15 51.14
CA ILE A 8 -79.84 -11.95 51.55
C ILE A 8 -78.99 -13.16 51.15
N LEU A 9 -79.47 -14.39 51.37
CA LEU A 9 -78.74 -15.60 51.04
C LEU A 9 -78.51 -15.75 49.53
N ILE A 10 -79.51 -15.43 48.70
CA ILE A 10 -79.37 -15.39 47.23
C ILE A 10 -78.34 -14.34 46.80
N ILE A 11 -78.39 -13.14 47.37
CA ILE A 11 -77.44 -12.06 47.08
C ILE A 11 -76.01 -12.50 47.47
N CYS A 12 -75.83 -13.12 48.63
CA CYS A 12 -74.52 -13.63 49.06
C CYS A 12 -73.98 -14.71 48.10
N VAL A 13 -74.82 -15.66 47.66
CA VAL A 13 -74.41 -16.70 46.70
C VAL A 13 -74.02 -16.09 45.35
N LEU A 14 -74.79 -15.11 44.86
CA LEU A 14 -74.48 -14.39 43.62
C LEU A 14 -73.17 -13.59 43.74
N LEU A 15 -72.94 -12.90 44.86
CA LEU A 15 -71.69 -12.17 45.10
C LEU A 15 -70.48 -13.10 45.15
N ILE A 16 -70.61 -14.27 45.79
CA ILE A 16 -69.55 -15.29 45.81
C ILE A 16 -69.27 -15.81 44.40
N ALA A 17 -70.30 -16.13 43.62
CA ALA A 17 -70.14 -16.58 42.24
C ALA A 17 -69.43 -15.51 41.37
N LEU A 18 -69.80 -14.24 41.54
CA LEU A 18 -69.21 -13.11 40.81
C LEU A 18 -67.75 -12.87 41.21
N ALA A 19 -67.41 -13.05 42.49
CA ALA A 19 -66.05 -13.01 43.00
C ALA A 19 -65.19 -14.16 42.45
N VAL A 20 -65.73 -15.38 42.35
CA VAL A 20 -65.02 -16.55 41.78
C VAL A 20 -64.74 -16.33 40.29
N VAL A 21 -65.73 -15.86 39.51
CA VAL A 21 -65.53 -15.56 38.08
C VAL A 21 -64.50 -14.44 37.90
N SER A 22 -64.58 -13.39 38.72
CA SER A 22 -63.62 -12.28 38.69
C SER A 22 -62.20 -12.75 39.03
N PHE A 23 -62.05 -13.65 40.01
CA PHE A 23 -60.76 -14.24 40.37
C PHE A 23 -60.16 -15.08 39.25
N VAL A 24 -60.98 -15.90 38.56
CA VAL A 24 -60.55 -16.69 37.39
C VAL A 24 -60.07 -15.76 36.26
N TYR A 25 -60.81 -14.67 36.01
CA TYR A 25 -60.44 -13.69 34.99
C TYR A 25 -59.14 -12.94 35.33
N ILE A 26 -58.97 -12.54 36.60
CA ILE A 26 -57.72 -11.92 37.10
C ILE A 26 -56.53 -12.89 36.95
N ARG A 27 -56.74 -14.18 37.25
CA ARG A 27 -55.68 -15.19 37.11
C ARG A 27 -55.29 -15.39 35.63
N GLN A 28 -56.26 -15.48 34.72
CA GLN A 28 -55.99 -15.61 33.29
C GLN A 28 -55.26 -14.38 32.72
N THR A 29 -55.68 -13.18 33.11
CA THR A 29 -55.03 -11.94 32.67
C THR A 29 -53.59 -11.83 33.20
N ASN A 30 -53.34 -12.21 34.45
CA ASN A 30 -51.97 -12.26 34.98
C ASN A 30 -51.06 -13.24 34.22
N LEU A 31 -51.58 -14.42 33.85
CA LEU A 31 -50.82 -15.40 33.04
C LEU A 31 -50.46 -14.83 31.66
N LEU A 32 -51.42 -14.18 30.98
CA LEU A 32 -51.18 -13.54 29.68
C LEU A 32 -50.16 -12.41 29.79
N ILE A 33 -50.17 -11.65 30.88
CA ILE A 33 -49.18 -10.59 31.13
C ILE A 33 -47.78 -11.18 31.32
N GLU A 34 -47.64 -12.30 32.02
CA GLU A 34 -46.36 -12.99 32.20
C GLU A 34 -45.83 -13.55 30.87
N GLU A 35 -46.70 -14.17 30.06
CA GLU A 35 -46.33 -14.64 28.72
C GLU A 35 -45.91 -13.49 27.81
N ALA A 36 -46.64 -12.37 27.81
CA ALA A 36 -46.27 -11.19 27.03
C ALA A 36 -44.89 -10.62 27.44
N ARG A 37 -44.57 -10.62 28.74
CA ARG A 37 -43.23 -10.23 29.22
C ARG A 37 -42.16 -11.21 28.74
N ARG A 38 -42.45 -12.51 28.78
CA ARG A 38 -41.51 -13.55 28.32
C ARG A 38 -41.26 -13.46 26.82
N ILE A 39 -42.31 -13.24 26.02
CA ILE A 39 -42.20 -13.03 24.57
C ILE A 39 -41.33 -11.81 24.30
N LYS A 40 -41.62 -10.67 24.95
CA LYS A 40 -40.83 -9.46 24.80
C LYS A 40 -39.34 -9.68 25.15
N TYR A 41 -39.06 -10.39 26.23
CA TYR A 41 -37.70 -10.75 26.62
C TYR A 41 -37.00 -11.60 25.54
N LEU A 42 -37.68 -12.59 24.98
CA LEU A 42 -37.13 -13.43 23.90
C LEU A 42 -36.92 -12.64 22.61
N GLU A 43 -37.82 -11.72 22.27
CA GLU A 43 -37.66 -10.80 21.12
C GLU A 43 -36.44 -9.88 21.31
N ASP A 44 -36.22 -9.38 22.52
CA ASP A 44 -35.05 -8.57 22.85
C ASP A 44 -33.75 -9.37 22.69
N GLN A 45 -33.70 -10.61 23.20
CA GLN A 45 -32.55 -11.50 23.04
C GLN A 45 -32.29 -11.87 21.57
N LEU A 46 -33.35 -12.11 20.79
CA LEU A 46 -33.24 -12.41 19.37
C LEU A 46 -32.65 -11.21 18.61
N ARG A 47 -33.14 -9.99 18.90
CA ARG A 47 -32.61 -8.75 18.31
C ARG A 47 -31.13 -8.52 18.65
N GLU A 48 -30.73 -8.80 19.88
CA GLU A 48 -29.34 -8.69 20.31
C GLU A 48 -28.46 -9.71 19.56
N THR A 49 -28.90 -10.97 19.47
CA THR A 49 -28.21 -12.03 18.72
C THR A 49 -28.09 -11.69 17.23
N GLU A 50 -29.13 -11.13 16.62
CA GLU A 50 -29.11 -10.68 15.22
C GLU A 50 -28.12 -9.54 15.00
N ARG A 51 -28.01 -8.59 15.95
CA ARG A 51 -27.02 -7.52 15.90
C ARG A 51 -25.61 -8.05 15.97
N GLU A 52 -25.30 -8.90 16.95
CA GLU A 52 -23.98 -9.53 17.08
C GLU A 52 -23.60 -10.30 15.82
N LYS A 53 -24.55 -11.06 15.26
CA LYS A 53 -24.33 -11.79 14.00
C LYS A 53 -24.01 -10.85 12.84
N ASN A 54 -24.75 -9.75 12.71
CA ASN A 54 -24.51 -8.76 11.65
C ASN A 54 -23.15 -8.08 11.81
N GLU A 55 -22.75 -7.72 13.04
CA GLU A 55 -21.44 -7.12 13.33
C GLU A 55 -20.30 -8.08 12.96
N ILE A 56 -20.43 -9.37 13.31
CA ILE A 56 -19.46 -10.41 12.94
C ILE A 56 -19.41 -10.57 11.42
N GLU A 57 -20.55 -10.56 10.73
CA GLU A 57 -20.61 -10.72 9.27
C GLU A 57 -20.05 -9.48 8.53
N GLU A 58 -20.22 -8.28 9.07
CA GLU A 58 -19.59 -7.06 8.57
C GLU A 58 -18.07 -7.07 8.79
N ALA A 59 -17.61 -7.50 9.97
CA ALA A 59 -16.18 -7.66 10.26
C ALA A 59 -15.53 -8.66 9.30
N LYS A 60 -16.15 -9.83 9.09
CA LYS A 60 -15.68 -10.82 8.11
C LYS A 60 -15.60 -10.28 6.69
N ARG A 61 -16.65 -9.58 6.24
CA ARG A 61 -16.66 -8.96 4.90
C ARG A 61 -15.59 -7.88 4.75
N LYS A 62 -15.26 -7.17 5.82
CA LYS A 62 -14.18 -6.18 5.83
C LYS A 62 -12.81 -6.86 5.78
N ASP A 63 -12.60 -7.90 6.58
CA ASP A 63 -11.36 -8.68 6.56
C ASP A 63 -11.12 -9.33 5.20
N GLU A 64 -12.15 -9.93 4.58
CA GLU A 64 -12.06 -10.49 3.23
C GLU A 64 -11.68 -9.45 2.17
N LYS A 65 -12.22 -8.24 2.27
CA LYS A 65 -11.86 -7.13 1.36
C LYS A 65 -10.44 -6.64 1.59
N ASP A 66 -10.01 -6.48 2.84
CA ASP A 66 -8.65 -6.09 3.19
C ASP A 66 -7.64 -7.17 2.71
N ASP A 67 -8.00 -8.45 2.78
CA ASP A 67 -7.21 -9.57 2.25
C ASP A 67 -7.13 -9.59 0.71
N GLU A 68 -8.23 -9.30 0.00
CA GLU A 68 -8.21 -9.16 -1.45
C GLU A 68 -7.41 -7.94 -1.92
N GLU A 69 -7.52 -6.82 -1.20
CA GLU A 69 -6.78 -5.60 -1.50
C GLU A 69 -5.28 -5.75 -1.25
N SER A 70 -4.90 -6.39 -0.14
CA SER A 70 -3.48 -6.67 0.17
C SER A 70 -2.83 -7.59 -0.86
N LYS A 71 -3.58 -8.54 -1.44
CA LYS A 71 -3.12 -9.39 -2.54
C LYS A 71 -2.77 -8.61 -3.81
N LYS A 72 -3.21 -7.36 -3.98
CA LYS A 72 -2.79 -6.53 -5.12
C LYS A 72 -1.42 -5.90 -4.93
N TYR A 73 -0.97 -5.76 -3.68
CA TYR A 73 0.29 -5.10 -3.38
C TYR A 73 1.49 -5.99 -3.70
N SER A 74 2.60 -5.32 -4.03
CA SER A 74 3.90 -5.96 -4.16
C SER A 74 4.35 -6.42 -2.77
N ASP A 75 4.75 -7.69 -2.64
CA ASP A 75 5.20 -8.26 -1.36
C ASP A 75 6.42 -7.49 -0.81
N LEU A 76 7.30 -7.04 -1.71
CA LEU A 76 8.44 -6.18 -1.39
C LEU A 76 7.99 -4.82 -0.84
N TYR A 77 6.98 -4.19 -1.45
CA TYR A 77 6.47 -2.92 -0.97
C TYR A 77 5.84 -3.06 0.42
N VAL A 78 5.10 -4.14 0.65
CA VAL A 78 4.50 -4.46 1.95
C VAL A 78 5.59 -4.64 3.01
N ALA A 79 6.59 -5.48 2.75
CA ALA A 79 7.69 -5.72 3.68
C ALA A 79 8.45 -4.44 4.05
N MET A 80 8.70 -3.57 3.07
CA MET A 80 9.35 -2.28 3.32
C MET A 80 8.44 -1.31 4.08
N ALA A 81 7.14 -1.25 3.75
CA ALA A 81 6.19 -0.39 4.43
C ALA A 81 6.08 -0.76 5.91
N ASP A 82 5.98 -2.05 6.23
CA ASP A 82 5.91 -2.55 7.60
C ASP A 82 7.16 -2.17 8.41
N LYS A 83 8.36 -2.37 7.83
CA LYS A 83 9.62 -2.02 8.50
C LYS A 83 9.80 -0.52 8.71
N LEU A 84 9.25 0.30 7.81
CA LEU A 84 9.32 1.77 7.89
C LEU A 84 8.14 2.40 8.64
N GLY A 85 7.15 1.61 9.09
CA GLY A 85 5.94 2.11 9.73
C GLY A 85 5.04 2.93 8.78
N ILE A 86 5.09 2.65 7.49
CA ILE A 86 4.32 3.34 6.45
C ILE A 86 2.95 2.67 6.28
N SER A 87 1.88 3.47 6.20
CA SER A 87 0.53 2.95 5.95
C SER A 87 0.34 2.51 4.49
N LEU A 88 -0.10 1.26 4.30
CA LEU A 88 -0.47 0.70 3.00
C LEU A 88 -1.79 1.29 2.43
N LYS A 89 -2.67 1.79 3.31
CA LYS A 89 -4.01 2.29 2.96
C LYS A 89 -4.01 3.68 2.33
N SER A 90 -2.83 4.28 2.14
CA SER A 90 -2.73 5.53 1.41
C SER A 90 -2.87 5.29 -0.09
N ASP A 91 -4.05 5.55 -0.64
CA ASP A 91 -4.34 5.43 -2.08
C ASP A 91 -3.53 6.41 -2.94
N ARG A 92 -3.08 7.53 -2.34
CA ARG A 92 -2.26 8.52 -3.04
C ARG A 92 -0.86 7.99 -3.37
N LYS A 93 -0.33 7.07 -2.55
CA LYS A 93 1.07 6.65 -2.65
C LYS A 93 1.18 5.47 -3.60
N LYS A 94 2.09 5.57 -4.56
CA LYS A 94 2.21 4.64 -5.70
C LYS A 94 3.54 3.90 -5.75
N ALA A 95 4.58 4.43 -5.12
CA ALA A 95 5.90 3.82 -5.10
C ALA A 95 6.75 4.28 -3.92
N MET A 96 7.84 3.54 -3.70
CA MET A 96 8.97 3.97 -2.89
C MET A 96 10.19 4.15 -3.80
N VAL A 97 11.05 5.10 -3.47
CA VAL A 97 12.35 5.31 -4.11
C VAL A 97 13.43 5.22 -3.03
N VAL A 98 14.36 4.29 -3.22
CA VAL A 98 15.57 4.14 -2.37
C VAL A 98 16.73 4.81 -3.09
N PRO A 99 17.21 5.99 -2.64
CA PRO A 99 18.39 6.62 -3.23
C PRO A 99 19.65 5.83 -2.88
N LEU A 100 20.48 5.51 -3.87
CA LEU A 100 21.78 4.86 -3.69
C LEU A 100 22.94 5.86 -3.80
N GLY A 101 22.72 6.96 -4.52
CA GLY A 101 23.66 8.06 -4.72
C GLY A 101 24.30 8.02 -6.10
N SER A 102 25.36 8.81 -6.25
CA SER A 102 26.01 9.05 -7.54
C SER A 102 27.21 8.13 -7.75
N ALA A 103 27.44 7.70 -9.00
CA ALA A 103 28.67 7.06 -9.42
C ALA A 103 29.22 7.65 -10.73
N TYR A 104 30.49 8.02 -10.68
CA TYR A 104 31.24 8.61 -11.81
C TYR A 104 32.63 8.00 -11.98
N ASP A 105 33.06 7.15 -11.04
CA ASP A 105 34.29 6.37 -11.09
C ASP A 105 34.10 4.99 -10.40
N GLU A 106 35.15 4.15 -10.45
CA GLU A 106 35.08 2.81 -9.86
C GLU A 106 34.80 2.81 -8.35
N GLU A 107 35.31 3.79 -7.60
CA GLU A 107 35.14 3.83 -6.15
C GLU A 107 33.71 4.20 -5.79
N THR A 108 33.15 5.22 -6.43
CA THR A 108 31.76 5.65 -6.25
C THR A 108 30.77 4.60 -6.75
N LEU A 109 31.10 3.85 -7.81
CA LEU A 109 30.29 2.70 -8.25
C LEU A 109 30.27 1.59 -7.19
N LYS A 110 31.40 1.29 -6.55
CA LYS A 110 31.41 0.32 -5.43
C LYS A 110 30.50 0.77 -4.30
N GLU A 111 30.53 2.05 -3.94
CA GLU A 111 29.67 2.59 -2.87
C GLU A 111 28.18 2.44 -3.20
N VAL A 112 27.77 2.80 -4.43
CA VAL A 112 26.40 2.62 -4.92
C VAL A 112 25.99 1.15 -4.88
N LEU A 113 26.85 0.26 -5.38
CA LEU A 113 26.54 -1.17 -5.45
C LEU A 113 26.60 -1.86 -4.08
N SER A 114 27.37 -1.33 -3.13
CA SER A 114 27.35 -1.79 -1.75
C SER A 114 26.07 -1.41 -1.02
N LYS A 115 25.54 -0.21 -1.27
CA LYS A 115 24.20 0.17 -0.78
C LYS A 115 23.11 -0.68 -1.43
N LEU A 116 23.21 -0.96 -2.73
CA LEU A 116 22.31 -1.89 -3.42
C LEU A 116 22.39 -3.28 -2.79
N LYS A 117 23.58 -3.81 -2.53
CA LYS A 117 23.77 -5.12 -1.89
C LYS A 117 23.22 -5.16 -0.48
N LEU A 118 23.39 -4.08 0.28
CA LEU A 118 22.82 -3.94 1.62
C LEU A 118 21.29 -4.02 1.56
N TRP A 119 20.66 -3.24 0.66
CA TRP A 119 19.21 -3.31 0.43
C TRP A 119 18.78 -4.71 0.00
N SER A 120 19.45 -5.27 -1.01
CA SER A 120 19.09 -6.56 -1.61
C SER A 120 19.17 -7.68 -0.57
N SER A 121 20.20 -7.69 0.28
CA SER A 121 20.37 -8.70 1.32
C SER A 121 19.20 -8.79 2.31
N GLU A 122 18.42 -7.71 2.46
CA GLU A 122 17.28 -7.66 3.36
C GLU A 122 15.94 -7.91 2.66
N TYR A 123 15.85 -7.61 1.36
CA TYR A 123 14.55 -7.53 0.69
C TYR A 123 14.43 -8.23 -0.67
N TYR A 124 15.53 -8.43 -1.42
CA TYR A 124 15.45 -8.83 -2.83
C TYR A 124 16.77 -9.40 -3.37
N ASP A 125 16.76 -10.40 -4.25
CA ASP A 125 18.01 -10.85 -4.88
C ASP A 125 18.51 -9.81 -5.90
N VAL A 126 19.76 -9.36 -5.75
CA VAL A 126 20.38 -8.39 -6.66
C VAL A 126 20.49 -8.94 -8.09
N ASN A 127 20.59 -10.25 -8.26
CA ASN A 127 20.67 -10.87 -9.58
C ASN A 127 19.35 -10.79 -10.36
N ASP A 128 18.23 -10.67 -9.65
CA ASP A 128 16.89 -10.56 -10.23
C ASP A 128 16.44 -9.12 -10.43
N ILE A 129 17.30 -8.13 -10.14
CA ILE A 129 16.93 -6.72 -10.26
C ILE A 129 16.89 -6.30 -11.72
N ASN A 130 15.75 -5.75 -12.12
CA ASN A 130 15.61 -5.14 -13.43
C ASN A 130 16.40 -3.84 -13.49
N LYS A 131 16.92 -3.51 -14.67
CA LYS A 131 17.81 -2.35 -14.88
C LYS A 131 17.29 -1.46 -16.00
N LEU A 132 17.19 -0.16 -15.73
CA LEU A 132 16.93 0.88 -16.71
C LEU A 132 18.02 1.95 -16.57
N LEU A 133 19.04 1.85 -17.40
CA LEU A 133 20.19 2.76 -17.40
C LEU A 133 20.10 3.67 -18.63
N VAL A 134 20.20 4.99 -18.45
CA VAL A 134 20.27 5.91 -19.59
C VAL A 134 21.65 5.75 -20.24
N LEU A 135 21.69 5.02 -21.36
CA LEU A 135 22.90 4.74 -22.14
C LEU A 135 22.83 5.45 -23.49
N ALA A 136 23.99 5.83 -24.02
CA ALA A 136 24.17 6.27 -25.40
C ALA A 136 25.23 5.44 -26.10
N LYS A 137 25.14 5.43 -27.44
CA LYS A 137 26.16 4.84 -28.30
C LYS A 137 27.01 5.95 -28.90
N ASP A 138 28.32 5.81 -28.80
CA ASP A 138 29.24 6.59 -29.62
C ASP A 138 29.31 5.93 -31.00
N GLU A 139 28.82 6.60 -32.03
CA GLU A 139 28.82 6.07 -33.40
C GLU A 139 30.24 5.95 -33.98
N GLU A 140 31.16 6.81 -33.56
CA GLU A 140 32.55 6.84 -34.05
C GLU A 140 33.41 5.79 -33.35
N ALA A 141 33.32 5.72 -32.01
CA ALA A 141 34.08 4.78 -31.20
C ALA A 141 33.44 3.38 -31.11
N ASN A 142 32.19 3.23 -31.59
CA ASN A 142 31.37 2.02 -31.48
C ASN A 142 31.31 1.46 -30.04
N ASN A 143 31.38 2.35 -29.05
CA ASN A 143 31.24 2.00 -27.63
C ASN A 143 29.86 2.44 -27.13
N THR A 144 29.45 1.91 -25.98
CA THR A 144 28.23 2.31 -25.28
C THR A 144 28.65 2.85 -23.93
N TYR A 145 28.09 3.99 -23.53
CA TYR A 145 28.45 4.67 -22.30
C TYR A 145 27.22 5.13 -21.52
N LEU A 146 27.43 5.31 -20.22
CA LEU A 146 26.42 5.80 -19.30
C LEU A 146 26.31 7.33 -19.41
N MET A 147 25.12 7.84 -19.69
CA MET A 147 24.84 9.28 -19.77
C MET A 147 24.44 9.89 -18.43
N ALA A 148 24.54 9.09 -17.37
CA ALA A 148 23.88 9.31 -16.11
C ALA A 148 24.81 8.92 -14.95
N GLN A 149 24.59 9.52 -13.79
CA GLN A 149 25.41 9.24 -12.61
C GLN A 149 24.59 8.85 -11.39
N GLU A 150 23.28 9.11 -11.35
CA GLU A 150 22.49 8.93 -10.14
C GLU A 150 21.72 7.63 -10.15
N PHE A 151 21.89 6.86 -9.07
CA PHE A 151 21.30 5.55 -8.92
C PHE A 151 20.25 5.52 -7.83
N TYR A 152 19.13 4.89 -8.13
CA TYR A 152 18.05 4.63 -7.17
C TYR A 152 17.26 3.38 -7.54
N ILE A 153 16.57 2.83 -6.54
CA ILE A 153 15.66 1.69 -6.73
C ILE A 153 14.23 2.21 -6.69
N VAL A 154 13.47 1.97 -7.75
CA VAL A 154 12.03 2.26 -7.78
C VAL A 154 11.26 0.99 -7.45
N ILE A 155 10.38 1.08 -6.46
CA ILE A 155 9.58 -0.05 -5.97
C ILE A 155 8.10 0.31 -6.09
N PRO A 156 7.37 -0.26 -7.06
CA PRO A 156 5.95 0.03 -7.23
C PRO A 156 5.10 -0.59 -6.11
N LYS A 157 4.03 0.11 -5.72
CA LYS A 157 3.07 -0.36 -4.70
C LYS A 157 2.33 -1.63 -5.13
N TYR A 158 1.89 -1.67 -6.38
CA TYR A 158 1.07 -2.77 -6.90
C TYR A 158 1.92 -3.81 -7.63
N ARG A 159 1.61 -5.10 -7.43
CA ARG A 159 2.36 -6.21 -8.03
C ARG A 159 2.36 -6.18 -9.57
N ALA A 160 1.25 -5.74 -10.17
CA ALA A 160 1.09 -5.65 -11.62
C ALA A 160 1.60 -4.33 -12.22
N ALA A 161 1.99 -3.34 -11.40
CA ALA A 161 2.44 -2.06 -11.92
C ALA A 161 3.80 -2.21 -12.61
N LYS A 162 3.95 -1.50 -13.72
CA LYS A 162 5.14 -1.51 -14.56
C LYS A 162 5.89 -0.20 -14.42
N VAL A 163 7.19 -0.29 -14.20
CA VAL A 163 8.13 0.83 -14.19
C VAL A 163 8.84 0.88 -15.54
N SER A 164 8.92 2.07 -16.12
CA SER A 164 9.66 2.36 -17.34
C SER A 164 10.41 3.68 -17.20
N LEU A 165 11.36 3.93 -18.09
CA LEU A 165 12.18 5.13 -18.11
C LEU A 165 12.23 5.64 -19.54
N LYS A 166 12.08 6.95 -19.71
CA LYS A 166 12.19 7.62 -21.01
C LYS A 166 13.28 8.68 -20.95
N GLU A 167 14.18 8.69 -21.91
CA GLU A 167 15.18 9.75 -22.03
C GLU A 167 14.51 11.09 -22.36
N LEU A 168 14.99 12.15 -21.71
CA LEU A 168 14.59 13.52 -21.95
C LEU A 168 15.77 14.34 -22.48
N GLU A 169 15.51 15.18 -23.47
CA GLU A 169 16.45 16.18 -23.97
C GLU A 169 15.93 17.59 -23.70
N LEU A 170 16.83 18.51 -23.34
CA LEU A 170 16.51 19.93 -23.21
C LEU A 170 16.55 20.56 -24.61
N LEU A 171 15.39 20.93 -25.13
CA LEU A 171 15.29 21.64 -26.41
C LEU A 171 15.79 23.08 -26.27
N ASP A 172 16.18 23.70 -27.39
CA ASP A 172 16.56 25.13 -27.47
C ASP A 172 15.50 26.09 -26.91
N THR A 173 14.25 25.64 -26.85
CA THR A 173 13.12 26.37 -26.24
C THR A 173 13.15 26.40 -24.71
N GLY A 174 14.10 25.71 -24.07
CA GLY A 174 14.18 25.50 -22.63
C GLY A 174 13.19 24.44 -22.11
N LYS A 175 12.50 23.72 -22.99
CA LYS A 175 11.54 22.67 -22.63
C LYS A 175 12.18 21.29 -22.74
N LEU A 176 11.94 20.44 -21.74
CA LEU A 176 12.28 19.02 -21.81
C LEU A 176 11.31 18.27 -22.70
N SER A 177 11.85 17.43 -23.60
CA SER A 177 11.05 16.58 -24.48
C SER A 177 11.57 15.15 -24.47
N PRO A 178 10.67 14.14 -24.46
CA PRO A 178 11.06 12.76 -24.68
C PRO A 178 11.77 12.57 -26.02
N VAL A 179 12.89 11.83 -26.01
CA VAL A 179 13.67 11.47 -27.22
C VAL A 179 13.79 9.97 -27.37
N LYS A 180 14.12 9.50 -28.57
CA LYS A 180 14.27 8.07 -28.85
C LYS A 180 15.55 7.54 -28.19
N ASN A 181 15.44 6.44 -27.44
CA ASN A 181 16.58 5.76 -26.84
C ASN A 181 16.42 4.25 -26.99
N ASP A 182 17.25 3.61 -27.83
CA ASP A 182 17.14 2.18 -28.12
C ASP A 182 17.45 1.27 -26.91
N PHE A 183 18.08 1.81 -25.86
CA PHE A 183 18.34 1.08 -24.61
C PHE A 183 17.17 1.11 -23.64
N LEU A 184 16.23 2.04 -23.78
CA LEU A 184 15.09 2.23 -22.87
C LEU A 184 13.74 1.99 -23.53
N ASP A 185 13.60 2.36 -24.80
CA ASP A 185 12.33 2.35 -25.50
C ASP A 185 11.75 0.93 -25.62
N GLY A 186 10.48 0.79 -25.22
CA GLY A 186 9.78 -0.49 -25.17
C GLY A 186 10.09 -1.35 -23.94
N LYS A 187 11.03 -0.96 -23.07
CA LYS A 187 11.32 -1.68 -21.83
C LYS A 187 10.44 -1.19 -20.69
N SER A 188 9.77 -2.13 -20.04
CA SER A 188 9.04 -1.88 -18.80
C SER A 188 9.05 -3.15 -17.96
N PHE A 189 9.16 -2.99 -16.65
CA PHE A 189 9.35 -4.11 -15.74
C PHE A 189 8.38 -4.04 -14.56
N THR A 190 7.86 -5.19 -14.14
CA THR A 190 7.17 -5.34 -12.85
C THR A 190 8.18 -5.58 -11.75
N GLY A 191 7.86 -5.17 -10.52
CA GLY A 191 8.77 -5.32 -9.38
C GLY A 191 9.81 -4.19 -9.27
N PRO A 192 10.85 -4.37 -8.44
CA PRO A 192 11.87 -3.33 -8.23
C PRO A 192 12.72 -3.14 -9.48
N VAL A 193 13.08 -1.88 -9.76
CA VAL A 193 13.95 -1.53 -10.87
C VAL A 193 15.08 -0.62 -10.38
N LEU A 194 16.31 -1.02 -10.66
CA LEU A 194 17.48 -0.15 -10.55
C LEU A 194 17.46 0.81 -11.74
N ILE A 195 17.39 2.10 -11.44
CA ILE A 195 17.42 3.14 -12.45
C ILE A 195 18.71 3.95 -12.29
N CYS A 196 19.32 4.28 -13.43
CA CYS A 196 20.39 5.26 -13.50
C CYS A 196 20.01 6.37 -14.49
N GLN A 197 19.86 7.59 -13.99
CA GLN A 197 19.63 8.81 -14.78
C GLN A 197 20.45 9.97 -14.17
N ASN A 198 20.55 11.11 -14.86
CA ASN A 198 21.01 12.35 -14.23
C ASN A 198 19.81 13.08 -13.62
N ILE A 199 19.95 13.40 -12.34
CA ILE A 199 19.08 14.38 -11.69
C ILE A 199 19.66 15.77 -11.98
N SER A 200 18.80 16.72 -12.30
CA SER A 200 19.20 18.10 -12.53
C SER A 200 18.02 18.99 -12.20
N ASP A 201 18.32 20.13 -11.62
CA ASP A 201 17.32 21.07 -11.13
C ASP A 201 16.75 21.91 -12.29
N ILE A 202 17.42 21.83 -13.44
CA ILE A 202 17.09 22.54 -14.68
C ILE A 202 16.67 21.56 -15.78
N ALA A 203 17.36 20.42 -15.92
CA ALA A 203 17.18 19.50 -17.03
C ALA A 203 17.55 18.04 -16.67
N PRO A 204 16.71 17.30 -15.94
CA PRO A 204 16.91 15.86 -15.77
C PRO A 204 16.86 15.18 -17.14
N ASN A 205 17.68 14.15 -17.35
CA ASN A 205 17.76 13.44 -18.63
C ASN A 205 16.83 12.21 -18.70
N GLY A 206 15.96 12.02 -17.70
CA GLY A 206 15.07 10.87 -17.63
C GLY A 206 13.72 11.18 -16.96
N GLU A 207 12.67 10.54 -17.47
CA GLU A 207 11.32 10.52 -16.90
C GLU A 207 10.96 9.08 -16.53
N ILE A 208 10.73 8.84 -15.23
CA ILE A 208 10.24 7.57 -14.73
C ILE A 208 8.73 7.54 -14.91
N SER A 209 8.21 6.47 -15.50
CA SER A 209 6.76 6.20 -15.55
C SER A 209 6.42 4.94 -14.77
N ILE A 210 5.38 5.02 -13.93
CA ILE A 210 4.78 3.89 -13.22
C ILE A 210 3.34 3.76 -13.70
N THR A 211 3.05 2.69 -14.43
CA THR A 211 1.73 2.42 -15.01
C THR A 211 1.09 1.22 -14.34
N GLY A 212 -0.17 1.33 -13.91
CA GLY A 212 -0.94 0.30 -13.20
C GLY A 212 -2.44 0.41 -13.43
N GLU A 213 -3.25 -0.24 -12.59
CA GLU A 213 -4.73 -0.30 -12.73
C GLU A 213 -5.41 1.08 -12.65
N ASP A 214 -4.89 1.98 -11.82
CA ASP A 214 -5.51 3.28 -11.56
C ASP A 214 -5.05 4.36 -12.56
N ARG A 215 -3.87 4.95 -12.36
CA ARG A 215 -3.38 6.03 -13.25
C ARG A 215 -1.87 6.03 -13.35
N GLU A 216 -1.38 6.31 -14.55
CA GLU A 216 0.05 6.54 -14.81
C GLU A 216 0.59 7.70 -13.96
N LEU A 217 1.72 7.45 -13.31
CA LEU A 217 2.52 8.47 -12.63
C LEU A 217 3.81 8.66 -13.41
N LYS A 218 4.08 9.90 -13.83
CA LYS A 218 5.31 10.31 -14.51
C LYS A 218 6.04 11.35 -13.67
N PHE A 219 7.33 11.18 -13.50
CA PHE A 219 8.16 12.11 -12.75
C PHE A 219 9.64 11.98 -13.06
N SER A 220 10.36 13.07 -12.86
CA SER A 220 11.81 13.13 -12.89
C SER A 220 12.32 13.59 -11.53
N PRO A 221 12.97 12.71 -10.75
CA PRO A 221 13.68 13.14 -9.55
C PRO A 221 14.64 14.30 -9.83
N PHE A 222 14.69 15.27 -8.92
CA PHE A 222 15.60 16.42 -8.99
C PHE A 222 16.14 16.75 -7.60
N VAL A 223 17.18 17.56 -7.52
CA VAL A 223 17.78 17.98 -6.25
C VAL A 223 17.26 19.36 -5.88
N SER A 224 17.01 19.58 -4.60
CA SER A 224 16.68 20.93 -4.15
C SER A 224 17.95 21.78 -4.12
N LEU A 225 17.98 22.86 -4.89
CA LEU A 225 19.05 23.87 -4.84
C LEU A 225 19.22 24.52 -3.46
N LYS A 226 18.25 24.37 -2.55
CA LYS A 226 18.25 24.98 -1.23
C LYS A 226 19.04 24.18 -0.20
N ASP A 227 18.88 22.87 -0.21
CA ASP A 227 19.33 21.95 0.85
C ASP A 227 19.97 20.65 0.31
N GLY A 228 20.00 20.44 -1.00
CA GLY A 228 20.60 19.26 -1.62
C GLY A 228 19.75 17.99 -1.49
N GLU A 229 18.50 18.11 -1.02
CA GLU A 229 17.63 16.95 -0.85
C GLU A 229 17.04 16.46 -2.18
N LEU A 230 16.86 15.14 -2.30
CA LEU A 230 16.15 14.54 -3.42
C LEU A 230 14.66 14.86 -3.31
N ILE A 231 14.14 15.60 -4.29
CA ILE A 231 12.72 15.91 -4.40
C ILE A 231 12.03 14.90 -5.30
N LEU A 232 10.92 14.37 -4.79
CA LEU A 232 10.03 13.42 -5.45
C LEU A 232 8.59 13.93 -5.39
N PRO A 233 7.70 13.51 -6.31
CA PRO A 233 6.30 13.86 -6.21
C PRO A 233 5.68 13.28 -4.93
N ASP A 234 4.63 13.92 -4.43
CA ASP A 234 3.90 13.51 -3.23
C ASP A 234 3.37 12.08 -3.29
N GLU A 235 3.15 11.51 -4.48
CA GLU A 235 2.73 10.13 -4.71
C GLU A 235 3.84 9.10 -4.45
N VAL A 236 5.08 9.54 -4.23
CA VAL A 236 6.23 8.65 -4.01
C VAL A 236 6.77 8.87 -2.60
N TYR A 237 7.16 7.79 -1.94
CA TYR A 237 7.94 7.87 -0.71
C TYR A 237 9.42 7.96 -1.04
N ASN A 238 10.07 9.04 -0.61
CA ASN A 238 11.52 9.04 -0.46
C ASN A 238 11.85 8.20 0.78
N VAL A 239 12.35 6.98 0.59
CA VAL A 239 12.71 6.08 1.70
C VAL A 239 14.20 6.17 2.01
N TYR A 240 14.71 7.40 2.01
CA TYR A 240 16.04 7.73 2.54
C TYR A 240 16.13 7.26 3.99
N GLY A 241 17.11 6.41 4.31
CA GLY A 241 17.25 5.78 5.62
C GLY A 241 16.62 4.38 5.75
N ALA A 242 16.06 3.80 4.68
CA ALA A 242 15.64 2.40 4.68
C ALA A 242 16.82 1.40 4.82
N LEU A 243 18.04 1.88 4.58
CA LEU A 243 19.27 1.13 4.72
C LEU A 243 19.78 1.22 6.17
N ASP A 244 19.99 0.06 6.81
CA ASP A 244 20.71 0.02 8.09
C ASP A 244 22.21 0.24 7.84
N MET A 245 22.62 1.51 7.81
CA MET A 245 23.99 1.91 7.55
C MET A 245 25.01 1.36 8.56
N LYS A 246 24.57 0.78 9.70
CA LYS A 246 25.46 0.07 10.61
C LYS A 246 25.99 -1.25 10.03
N LYS A 247 25.28 -1.84 9.06
CA LYS A 247 25.67 -3.06 8.34
C LYS A 247 26.36 -2.76 7.00
N TYR A 248 26.55 -1.50 6.67
CA TYR A 248 27.17 -1.10 5.42
C TYR A 248 28.65 -1.50 5.38
N ASP A 249 29.05 -2.16 4.29
CA ASP A 249 30.44 -2.45 3.96
C ASP A 249 30.67 -2.11 2.48
N LYS A 250 31.54 -1.13 2.23
CA LYS A 250 31.89 -0.64 0.90
C LYS A 250 32.57 -1.68 0.00
N ASN A 251 33.04 -2.79 0.58
CA ASN A 251 33.65 -3.90 -0.17
C ASN A 251 32.67 -5.04 -0.42
N ASN A 252 31.48 -4.98 0.18
CA ASN A 252 30.42 -5.95 -0.04
C ASN A 252 29.48 -5.45 -1.14
N TYR A 253 29.82 -5.76 -2.38
CA TYR A 253 29.03 -5.45 -3.57
C TYR A 253 29.03 -6.64 -4.53
N ASP A 254 28.08 -6.66 -5.44
CA ASP A 254 28.02 -7.69 -6.48
C ASP A 254 29.07 -7.41 -7.57
N LYS A 255 30.03 -8.33 -7.74
CA LYS A 255 31.16 -8.14 -8.65
C LYS A 255 30.76 -8.24 -10.12
N ASP A 256 29.78 -9.08 -10.45
CA ASP A 256 29.36 -9.27 -11.83
C ASP A 256 28.59 -8.04 -12.29
N LEU A 257 27.68 -7.53 -11.44
CA LEU A 257 26.99 -6.26 -11.69
C LEU A 257 27.96 -5.07 -11.73
N PHE A 258 28.98 -5.05 -10.87
CA PHE A 258 30.04 -4.03 -10.92
C PHE A 258 30.74 -4.02 -12.28
N ASN A 259 31.18 -5.19 -12.77
CA ASN A 259 31.85 -5.29 -14.05
C ASN A 259 30.93 -4.94 -15.23
N GLU A 260 29.65 -5.33 -15.16
CA GLU A 260 28.63 -4.97 -16.15
C GLU A 260 28.46 -3.45 -16.26
N ILE A 261 28.23 -2.76 -15.14
CA ILE A 261 28.00 -1.31 -15.15
C ILE A 261 29.29 -0.54 -15.45
N LYS A 262 30.42 -0.99 -14.89
CA LYS A 262 31.74 -0.41 -15.16
C LYS A 262 32.09 -0.41 -16.65
N ALA A 263 31.62 -1.39 -17.42
CA ALA A 263 31.86 -1.44 -18.86
C ALA A 263 31.27 -0.22 -19.61
N TYR A 264 30.29 0.47 -19.02
CA TYR A 264 29.68 1.68 -19.56
C TYR A 264 30.31 2.98 -19.04
N PHE A 265 31.26 2.91 -18.11
CA PHE A 265 32.01 4.09 -17.69
C PHE A 265 33.00 4.42 -18.81
N TYR A 266 33.17 5.71 -19.13
CA TYR A 266 34.10 6.13 -20.17
C TYR A 266 35.50 5.57 -19.88
N ASN A 267 35.90 4.57 -20.65
CA ASN A 267 37.28 4.10 -20.69
C ASN A 267 38.07 5.15 -21.48
N TYR A 268 38.70 6.09 -20.77
CA TYR A 268 39.75 6.92 -21.34
C TYR A 268 41.02 6.10 -21.60
#